data_AF-A0A3M7D2Q1-F1
#
_entry.id   AF-A0A3M7D2Q1-F1
#
_cell.length_a   1.000
_cell.length_b   1.000
_cell.length_c   1.000
_cell.angle_alpha   90.00
_cell.angle_beta   90.00
_cell.angle_gamma   90.00
#
_symmetry.space_group_name_H-M   'P 1'
#
loop_
_entity.id
_entity.type
_entity.pdbx_description
1 polymer ?
#
loop_
_entity_poly.entity_id
_entity_poly.type
_entity_poly.pdbx_seq_one_letter_code
_entity_poly.pdbx_strand_id
1 'polypeptide(L)'
;MNPDHPPEPKLIQGKFLYRHPLYTSASVAAQKRLDSIQGERGVSYCGAWTKYGFHEDGFSSGLRVAIEQLGAKLPFPFVDSTFSRGHRPMLEWRDYVLRVSLLVAVFWIRVVEWGIGLPGVALLVRLVEAVVHTVLDLAEFVGLL
;
A
#
# COMPACT_ATOMS: atom_id res chain seq x y z
N MET A 1 -9.00 8.82 13.66
CA MET A 1 -9.61 8.49 14.97
C MET A 1 -8.85 7.33 15.58
N ASN A 2 -7.94 7.64 16.49
CA ASN A 2 -7.24 6.73 17.41
C ASN A 2 -6.61 7.66 18.46
N PRO A 3 -7.39 8.15 19.45
CA PRO A 3 -6.85 9.10 20.41
C PRO A 3 -5.81 8.40 21.31
N ASP A 4 -4.76 9.13 21.70
CA ASP A 4 -3.69 8.59 22.57
C ASP A 4 -4.24 8.16 23.94
N HIS A 5 -5.31 8.81 24.40
CA HIS A 5 -6.04 8.43 25.60
C HIS A 5 -7.46 7.98 25.25
N PRO A 6 -7.91 6.84 25.80
CA PRO A 6 -9.28 6.39 25.57
C PRO A 6 -10.28 7.37 26.17
N PRO A 7 -11.40 7.66 25.49
CA PRO A 7 -12.48 8.46 26.06
C PRO A 7 -13.10 7.77 27.28
N GLU A 8 -13.74 8.55 28.15
CA GLU A 8 -14.41 8.03 29.36
C GLU A 8 -15.38 6.89 29.02
N PRO A 9 -15.24 5.68 29.61
CA PRO A 9 -15.99 4.51 29.19
C PRO A 9 -17.52 4.68 29.25
N LYS A 10 -18.02 5.47 30.20
CA LYS A 10 -19.47 5.70 30.39
C LYS A 10 -20.09 6.61 29.32
N LEU A 11 -19.26 7.35 28.57
CA LEU A 11 -19.70 8.28 27.52
C LEU A 11 -19.56 7.67 26.11
N ILE A 12 -18.97 6.47 25.99
CA ILE A 12 -18.78 5.79 24.71
C ILE A 12 -20.11 5.22 24.23
N GLN A 13 -20.61 5.73 23.11
CA GLN A 13 -21.82 5.22 22.46
C GLN A 13 -21.55 4.03 21.53
N GLY A 14 -20.33 3.92 20.99
CA GLY A 14 -19.95 2.84 20.10
C GLY A 14 -18.45 2.81 19.86
N LYS A 15 -17.92 1.58 19.70
CA LYS A 15 -16.53 1.34 19.32
C LYS A 15 -16.51 0.46 18.09
N PHE A 16 -15.87 0.95 17.04
CA PHE A 16 -15.76 0.25 15.77
C PHE A 16 -14.29 0.08 15.42
N LEU A 17 -13.92 -1.11 14.96
CA LEU A 17 -12.59 -1.38 14.45
C LEU A 17 -12.64 -1.34 12.93
N TYR A 18 -11.93 -0.38 12.34
CA TYR A 18 -11.76 -0.28 10.91
C TYR A 18 -10.33 -0.66 10.52
N ARG A 19 -10.17 -1.31 9.37
CA ARG A 19 -8.88 -1.49 8.73
C ARG A 19 -8.83 -0.59 7.50
N HIS A 20 -7.83 0.27 7.42
CA HIS A 20 -7.59 1.08 6.24
C HIS A 20 -6.56 0.38 5.34
N PRO A 21 -6.86 0.18 4.04
CA PRO A 21 -5.89 -0.38 3.11
C PRO A 21 -4.70 0.58 2.97
N LEU A 22 -3.49 0.02 2.98
CA LEU A 22 -2.29 0.77 2.68
C LEU A 22 -2.04 0.73 1.17
N TYR A 23 -1.98 1.91 0.54
CA TYR A 23 -1.67 2.04 -0.87
C TYR A 23 -0.16 2.06 -1.08
N THR A 24 0.34 1.01 -1.70
CA THR A 24 1.76 0.82 -2.03
C THR A 24 1.94 0.74 -3.54
N SER A 25 3.17 0.86 -4.02
CA SER A 25 3.46 0.61 -5.44
C SER A 25 3.02 -0.79 -5.88
N ALA A 26 3.15 -1.79 -5.00
CA ALA A 26 2.68 -3.15 -5.25
C ALA A 26 1.16 -3.23 -5.33
N SER A 27 0.40 -2.52 -4.47
CA SER A 27 -1.06 -2.51 -4.54
C SER A 27 -1.55 -1.86 -5.85
N VAL A 28 -0.93 -0.74 -6.27
CA VAL A 28 -1.24 -0.07 -7.53
C VAL A 28 -0.91 -0.97 -8.73
N ALA A 29 0.21 -1.69 -8.69
CA ALA A 29 0.55 -2.67 -9.73
C ALA A 29 -0.45 -3.84 -9.76
N ALA A 30 -0.93 -4.29 -8.60
CA ALA A 30 -1.94 -5.34 -8.51
C ALA A 30 -3.30 -4.89 -9.08
N GLN A 31 -3.71 -3.65 -8.83
CA GLN A 31 -4.94 -3.08 -9.39
C GLN A 31 -4.97 -3.13 -10.93
N LYS A 32 -3.82 -2.91 -11.60
CA LYS A 32 -3.72 -3.03 -13.07
C LYS A 32 -4.00 -4.43 -13.61
N ARG A 33 -3.88 -5.46 -12.77
CA ARG A 33 -4.15 -6.86 -13.12
C ARG A 33 -5.54 -7.32 -12.72
N LEU A 34 -6.34 -6.44 -12.11
CA LEU A 34 -7.66 -6.82 -11.59
C LEU A 34 -8.57 -7.34 -12.70
N ASP A 35 -8.53 -6.72 -13.88
CA ASP A 35 -9.38 -7.12 -15.00
C ASP A 35 -9.07 -8.55 -15.50
N SER A 36 -7.87 -9.08 -15.26
CA SER A 36 -7.50 -10.44 -15.66
C SER A 36 -8.09 -11.54 -14.76
N ILE A 37 -8.74 -11.19 -13.66
CA ILE A 37 -9.36 -12.14 -12.73
C ILE A 37 -10.88 -11.95 -12.60
N GLN A 38 -11.46 -10.98 -13.31
CA GLN A 38 -12.90 -10.75 -13.27
C GLN A 38 -13.66 -11.85 -14.01
N GLY A 39 -14.71 -12.37 -13.39
CA GLY A 39 -15.56 -13.40 -14.00
C GLY A 39 -14.95 -14.80 -13.95
N GLU A 40 -13.70 -14.92 -13.51
CA GLU A 40 -13.03 -16.21 -13.33
C GLU A 40 -13.80 -17.07 -12.33
N ARG A 41 -14.26 -18.24 -12.79
CA ARG A 41 -15.13 -19.15 -12.01
C ARG A 41 -16.43 -18.49 -11.53
N GLY A 42 -16.94 -17.52 -12.28
CA GLY A 42 -18.15 -16.77 -11.93
C GLY A 42 -17.98 -15.82 -10.74
N VAL A 43 -16.74 -15.46 -10.39
CA VAL A 43 -16.43 -14.54 -9.29
C VAL A 43 -15.99 -13.20 -9.86
N SER A 44 -16.57 -12.12 -9.34
CA SER A 44 -16.17 -10.75 -9.68
C SER A 44 -15.82 -9.98 -8.41
N TYR A 45 -14.80 -9.13 -8.53
CA TYR A 45 -14.24 -8.35 -7.43
C TYR A 45 -14.56 -6.86 -7.64
N CYS A 46 -15.10 -6.22 -6.61
CA CYS A 46 -15.33 -4.78 -6.56
C CYS A 46 -15.13 -4.25 -5.14
N GLY A 47 -14.90 -2.94 -5.01
CA GLY A 47 -14.72 -2.27 -3.74
C GLY A 47 -13.80 -1.05 -3.86
N ALA A 48 -13.78 -0.20 -2.82
CA ALA A 48 -12.97 1.02 -2.83
C ALA A 48 -11.46 0.77 -3.06
N TRP A 49 -10.97 -0.40 -2.64
CA TRP A 49 -9.59 -0.84 -2.81
C TRP A 49 -9.18 -1.07 -4.27
N THR A 50 -10.12 -1.15 -5.21
CA THR A 50 -9.81 -1.32 -6.63
C THR A 50 -9.28 -0.03 -7.28
N LYS A 51 -9.32 1.11 -6.57
CA LYS A 51 -8.77 2.41 -7.00
C LYS A 51 -8.09 3.14 -5.82
N TYR A 52 -8.53 4.32 -5.41
CA TYR A 52 -7.84 5.17 -4.42
C TYR A 52 -8.48 5.15 -3.03
N GLY A 53 -9.48 4.30 -2.80
CA GLY A 53 -10.02 4.02 -1.47
C GLY A 53 -11.19 4.91 -1.06
N PHE A 54 -11.73 5.70 -1.98
CA PHE A 54 -12.87 6.55 -1.72
C PHE A 54 -14.20 5.80 -1.86
N HIS A 55 -15.27 6.37 -1.31
CA HIS A 55 -16.61 5.78 -1.42
C HIS A 55 -17.08 5.70 -2.88
N GLU A 56 -16.73 6.71 -3.68
CA GLU A 56 -17.00 6.79 -5.11
C GLU A 56 -16.30 5.67 -5.88
N ASP A 57 -15.11 5.25 -5.45
CA ASP A 57 -14.40 4.12 -6.06
C ASP A 57 -15.12 2.79 -5.81
N GLY A 58 -15.65 2.62 -4.60
CA GLY A 58 -16.48 1.46 -4.26
C GLY A 58 -17.76 1.42 -5.09
N PHE A 59 -18.44 2.56 -5.20
CA PHE A 59 -19.65 2.70 -6.01
C PHE A 59 -19.36 2.43 -7.50
N SER A 60 -18.37 3.10 -8.08
CA SER A 60 -18.02 2.93 -9.49
C SER A 60 -17.57 1.51 -9.83
N SER A 61 -16.79 0.87 -8.96
CA SER A 61 -16.33 -0.52 -9.20
C SER A 61 -17.47 -1.54 -9.11
N GLY A 62 -18.44 -1.34 -8.20
CA GLY A 62 -19.63 -2.18 -8.10
C GLY A 62 -20.53 -2.05 -9.33
N LEU A 63 -20.78 -0.81 -9.79
CA LEU A 63 -21.53 -0.57 -11.03
C LEU A 63 -20.83 -1.20 -12.23
N ARG A 64 -19.51 -1.09 -12.32
CA ARG A 64 -18.72 -1.71 -13.39
C ARG A 64 -18.96 -3.22 -13.45
N VAL A 65 -18.86 -3.92 -12.30
CA VAL A 65 -19.16 -5.36 -12.23
C VAL A 65 -20.61 -5.65 -12.61
N ALA A 66 -21.57 -4.88 -12.09
CA ALA A 66 -22.99 -5.09 -12.41
C ALA A 66 -23.28 -4.96 -13.91
N ILE A 67 -22.68 -3.98 -14.59
CA ILE A 67 -22.84 -3.78 -16.03
C ILE A 67 -22.11 -4.87 -16.82
N GLU A 68 -20.81 -5.03 -16.59
CA GLU A 68 -19.94 -5.83 -17.45
C GLU A 68 -20.11 -7.33 -17.23
N GLN A 69 -20.39 -7.77 -16.00
CA GLN A 69 -20.43 -9.18 -15.62
C GLN A 69 -21.86 -9.70 -15.44
N LEU A 70 -22.80 -8.83 -15.05
CA LEU A 70 -24.19 -9.21 -14.77
C LEU A 70 -25.20 -8.63 -15.79
N GLY A 71 -24.76 -7.80 -16.74
CA GLY A 71 -25.62 -7.25 -17.79
C GLY A 71 -26.61 -6.19 -17.31
N ALA A 72 -26.38 -5.56 -16.16
CA ALA A 72 -27.26 -4.54 -15.62
C ALA A 72 -27.30 -3.28 -16.50
N LYS A 73 -28.48 -2.71 -16.66
CA LYS A 73 -28.68 -1.42 -17.34
C LYS A 73 -28.91 -0.33 -16.31
N LEU A 74 -28.06 0.69 -16.31
CA LEU A 74 -28.20 1.80 -15.38
C LEU A 74 -29.25 2.80 -15.86
N PRO A 75 -30.04 3.40 -14.95
CA PRO A 75 -31.01 4.44 -15.29
C PRO A 75 -30.36 5.83 -15.45
N PHE A 76 -29.04 5.92 -15.39
CA PHE A 76 -28.25 7.14 -15.49
C PHE A 76 -26.93 6.87 -16.22
N PRO A 77 -26.30 7.89 -16.84
CA PRO A 77 -24.98 7.73 -17.45
C PRO A 77 -23.93 7.39 -16.38
N PHE A 78 -23.12 6.37 -16.65
CA PHE A 78 -22.02 6.00 -15.78
C PHE A 78 -20.82 6.92 -16.00
N VAL A 79 -20.27 7.47 -14.92
CA VAL A 79 -19.03 8.25 -14.92
C VAL A 79 -18.03 7.58 -13.99
N ASP A 80 -16.83 7.33 -14.50
CA ASP A 80 -15.79 6.68 -13.74
C ASP A 80 -15.18 7.62 -12.68
N SER A 81 -15.04 7.14 -11.44
CA SER A 81 -14.51 7.92 -10.31
C SER A 81 -13.04 8.33 -10.43
N THR A 82 -12.25 7.71 -11.32
CA THR A 82 -10.78 7.91 -11.36
C THR A 82 -10.39 9.36 -11.59
N PHE A 83 -11.22 10.11 -12.32
CA PHE A 83 -11.03 11.54 -12.60
C PHE A 83 -12.23 12.40 -12.17
N SER A 84 -13.10 11.91 -11.28
CA SER A 84 -14.29 12.66 -10.87
C SER A 84 -13.96 13.98 -10.15
N ARG A 85 -12.75 14.11 -9.60
CA ARG A 85 -12.26 15.30 -8.90
C ARG A 85 -11.39 16.25 -9.75
N GLY A 86 -11.20 16.01 -11.05
CA GLY A 86 -10.38 16.91 -11.88
C GLY A 86 -10.03 16.43 -13.28
N HIS A 87 -9.11 17.14 -13.92
CA HIS A 87 -8.66 16.85 -15.28
C HIS A 87 -7.76 15.62 -15.31
N ARG A 88 -7.92 14.79 -16.35
CA ARG A 88 -6.95 13.75 -16.68
C ARG A 88 -5.61 14.45 -16.97
N PRO A 89 -4.53 14.15 -16.23
CA PRO A 89 -3.26 14.85 -16.43
C PRO A 89 -2.75 14.54 -17.83
N MET A 90 -2.59 15.58 -18.66
CA MET A 90 -1.88 15.49 -19.93
C MET A 90 -0.40 15.68 -19.62
N LEU A 91 0.39 14.61 -19.76
CA LEU A 91 1.82 14.68 -19.49
C LEU A 91 2.50 15.53 -20.55
N GLU A 92 3.18 16.58 -20.12
CA GLU A 92 4.06 17.39 -20.95
C GLU A 92 5.47 16.78 -21.01
N TRP A 93 6.29 17.22 -21.96
CA TRP A 93 7.67 16.74 -22.08
C TRP A 93 8.48 16.92 -20.77
N ARG A 94 8.17 17.96 -20.00
CA ARG A 94 8.77 18.24 -18.68
C ARG A 94 8.48 17.13 -17.67
N ASP A 95 7.26 16.58 -17.69
CA ASP A 95 6.86 15.48 -16.81
C ASP A 95 7.63 14.20 -17.16
N TYR A 96 7.85 13.95 -18.45
CA TYR A 96 8.65 12.81 -18.89
C TYR A 96 10.11 12.95 -18.46
N VAL A 97 10.71 14.13 -18.65
CA VAL A 97 12.08 14.41 -18.19
C VAL A 97 12.19 14.21 -16.68
N LEU A 98 11.27 14.78 -15.90
CA LEU A 98 11.26 14.63 -14.44
C LEU A 98 11.15 13.15 -14.04
N ARG A 99 10.22 12.39 -14.66
CA ARG A 99 10.06 10.95 -14.38
C ARG A 99 11.32 10.16 -14.70
N VAL A 100 11.95 10.41 -15.85
CA VAL A 100 13.20 9.73 -16.23
C VAL A 100 14.31 10.06 -15.23
N SER A 101 14.48 11.34 -14.87
CA SER A 101 15.48 11.76 -13.88
C SER A 101 15.25 11.12 -12.51
N LEU A 102 14.00 11.07 -12.04
CA LEU A 102 13.64 10.38 -10.80
C LEU A 102 13.90 8.88 -10.87
N LEU A 103 13.61 8.22 -12.00
CA LEU A 103 13.89 6.80 -12.19
C LEU A 103 15.39 6.53 -12.18
N VAL A 104 16.22 7.38 -12.80
CA VAL A 104 17.68 7.29 -12.77
C VAL A 104 18.20 7.48 -11.34
N ALA A 105 17.68 8.47 -10.60
CA ALA A 105 18.04 8.68 -9.20
C ALA A 105 17.68 7.48 -8.32
N VAL A 106 16.45 6.95 -8.44
CA VAL A 106 16.01 5.73 -7.72
C VAL A 106 16.87 4.53 -8.11
N PHE A 107 17.21 4.37 -9.38
CA PHE A 107 18.12 3.32 -9.84
C PHE A 107 19.49 3.42 -9.15
N TRP A 108 20.09 4.61 -9.12
CA TRP A 108 21.37 4.81 -8.42
C TRP A 108 21.27 4.60 -6.91
N ILE A 109 20.19 5.06 -6.27
CA ILE A 109 19.92 4.78 -4.85
C ILE A 109 19.88 3.26 -4.64
N ARG A 110 19.20 2.49 -5.49
CA ARG A 110 19.15 1.02 -5.42
C ARG A 110 20.51 0.38 -5.64
N VAL A 111 21.32 0.88 -6.58
CA VAL A 111 22.70 0.41 -6.81
C VAL A 111 23.58 0.68 -5.59
N VAL A 112 23.46 1.85 -4.98
CA VAL A 112 24.18 2.21 -3.75
C VAL A 112 23.67 1.40 -2.56
N GLU A 113 22.36 1.22 -2.38
CA GLU A 113 21.78 0.33 -1.36
C GLU A 113 22.30 -1.11 -1.53
N TRP A 114 22.39 -1.60 -2.76
CA TRP A 114 22.94 -2.92 -3.06
C TRP A 114 24.46 -2.99 -2.79
N GLY A 115 25.20 -1.94 -3.15
CA GLY A 115 26.66 -1.87 -2.95
C GLY A 115 27.09 -1.60 -1.50
N ILE A 116 26.30 -0.85 -0.73
CA ILE A 116 26.47 -0.66 0.73
C ILE A 116 25.95 -1.88 1.48
N GLY A 117 24.82 -2.44 1.03
CA GLY A 117 24.22 -3.69 1.48
C GLY A 117 24.99 -4.94 1.05
N LEU A 118 26.33 -4.85 0.98
CA LEU A 118 27.17 -6.04 0.89
C LEU A 118 26.75 -7.01 2.00
N PRO A 119 26.49 -8.29 1.68
CA PRO A 119 26.17 -9.31 2.69
C PRO A 119 27.21 -9.39 3.83
N GLY A 120 28.42 -8.86 3.64
CA GLY A 120 29.44 -8.72 4.67
C GLY A 120 29.10 -7.73 5.80
N VAL A 121 28.42 -6.60 5.55
CA VAL A 121 28.09 -5.64 6.61
C VAL A 121 26.93 -6.16 7.47
N ALA A 122 25.91 -6.73 6.84
CA ALA A 122 24.82 -7.39 7.58
C ALA A 122 25.32 -8.60 8.39
N LEU A 123 26.26 -9.37 7.85
CA LEU A 123 26.93 -10.46 8.58
C LEU A 123 27.79 -9.94 9.74
N LEU A 124 28.54 -8.85 9.52
CA LEU A 124 29.34 -8.20 10.56
C LEU A 124 28.47 -7.65 11.69
N VAL A 125 27.37 -6.97 11.37
CA VAL A 125 26.41 -6.46 12.39
C VAL A 125 25.83 -7.62 13.20
N ARG A 126 25.41 -8.71 12.54
CA ARG A 126 24.90 -9.91 13.25
C ARG A 126 25.97 -10.59 14.12
N LEU A 127 27.22 -10.62 13.67
CA LEU A 127 28.34 -11.14 14.46
C LEU A 127 28.62 -10.27 15.68
N VAL A 128 28.62 -8.94 15.51
CA VAL A 128 28.80 -7.98 16.61
C VAL A 128 27.65 -8.10 17.61
N GLU A 129 26.40 -8.15 17.16
CA GLU A 129 25.23 -8.38 18.03
C GLU A 129 25.35 -9.70 18.80
N ALA A 130 25.72 -10.80 18.15
CA ALA A 130 25.89 -12.09 18.81
C ALA A 130 26.99 -12.07 19.89
N VAL A 131 28.12 -11.42 19.61
CA VAL A 131 29.21 -11.25 20.58
C VAL A 131 28.76 -10.39 21.77
N VAL A 132 28.09 -9.27 21.52
CA VAL A 132 27.59 -8.37 22.56
C VAL A 132 26.60 -9.12 23.47
N HIS A 133 25.64 -9.84 22.91
CA HIS A 133 24.70 -10.63 23.69
C HIS A 133 25.39 -11.72 24.50
N THR A 134 26.33 -12.47 23.92
CA THR A 134 27.08 -13.51 24.64
C THR A 134 27.88 -12.93 25.81
N VAL A 135 28.49 -11.75 25.63
CA VAL A 135 29.26 -11.09 26.69
C VAL A 135 28.35 -10.59 27.80
N LEU A 136 27.18 -10.03 27.46
CA LEU A 136 26.18 -9.60 28.44
C LEU A 136 25.66 -10.79 29.25
N ASP A 137 25.28 -11.88 28.59
CA ASP A 137 24.79 -13.11 29.23
C ASP A 137 25.87 -13.71 30.16
N LEU A 138 27.14 -13.68 29.74
CA LEU A 138 28.26 -14.16 30.56
C LEU A 138 28.52 -13.24 31.76
N ALA A 139 28.40 -11.92 31.58
CA ALA A 139 28.58 -10.94 32.65
C ALA A 139 27.47 -11.06 33.72
N GLU A 140 26.22 -11.27 33.31
CA GLU A 140 25.11 -11.59 34.22
C GLU A 140 25.35 -12.92 34.95
N PHE A 141 25.77 -13.97 34.24
CA PHE A 141 26.04 -15.29 34.84
C PHE A 141 27.14 -15.25 35.91
N VAL A 142 28.15 -14.39 35.75
CA VAL A 142 29.27 -14.23 36.70
C VAL A 142 28.99 -13.15 37.76
N GLY A 143 27.83 -12.47 37.69
CA GLY A 143 27.40 -11.47 38.68
C GLY A 143 28.15 -10.14 38.60
N LEU A 144 28.67 -9.80 37.42
CA LEU A 144 29.33 -8.51 37.13
C LEU A 144 28.34 -7.43 36.64
N LEU A 145 27.14 -7.86 36.26
CA LEU A 145 25.96 -7.08 35.88
C LEU A 145 24.76 -7.62 36.68
#